data_AF-A0A7W1PIV6-F1
#
_entry.id   AF-A0A7W1PIV6-F1
#
_cell.length_a   1.000
_cell.length_b   1.000
_cell.length_c   1.000
_cell.angle_alpha   90.00
_cell.angle_beta   90.00
_cell.angle_gamma   90.00
#
_symmetry.space_group_name_H-M   'P 1'
#
loop_
_entity.id
_entity.type
_entity.pdbx_description
1 polymer ?
#
loop_
_entity_poly.entity_id
_entity_poly.type
_entity_poly.pdbx_seq_one_letter_code
_entity_poly.pdbx_strand_id
1 'polypeptide(L)'
;MPVPVGPTADAGMVRATFRLDSIGRGGRIAYISVRGDLERNDVPTAGPRGTVMSIVGTVAGSLQLDRLRGWIADSRFVVTMHSSLQPPASSGIEPVRFKTVVTQRVRLQERQPARRPRP
;
A
#
# COMPACT_ATOMS: atom_id res chain seq x y z
N MET A 1 0.82 -10.96 21.22
CA MET A 1 2.20 -11.19 20.73
C MET A 1 2.66 -9.95 19.99
N PRO A 2 3.79 -9.34 20.33
CA PRO A 2 4.30 -8.19 19.60
C PRO A 2 4.99 -8.66 18.31
N VAL A 3 4.71 -8.00 17.18
CA VAL A 3 5.39 -8.22 15.91
C VAL A 3 6.64 -7.34 15.91
N PRO A 4 7.87 -7.89 15.81
CA PRO A 4 9.07 -7.07 15.77
C PRO A 4 9.19 -6.43 14.39
N VAL A 5 8.94 -5.13 14.31
CA VAL A 5 9.41 -4.30 13.18
C VAL A 5 10.72 -3.64 13.63
N GLY A 6 11.83 -4.32 13.32
CA GLY A 6 13.18 -3.75 13.47
C GLY A 6 13.43 -2.59 12.51
N PRO A 7 14.53 -1.83 12.68
CA PRO A 7 14.78 -0.60 11.93
C PRO A 7 14.87 -0.88 10.42
N THR A 8 14.02 -0.21 9.65
CA THR A 8 13.95 -0.30 8.18
C THR A 8 15.11 0.47 7.54
N ALA A 9 16.26 -0.18 7.37
CA ALA A 9 17.38 0.35 6.59
C ALA A 9 17.51 -0.42 5.27
N ASP A 10 16.53 -0.21 4.39
CA ASP A 10 16.63 -0.18 2.93
C ASP A 10 15.21 0.01 2.39
N ALA A 11 14.94 1.23 1.93
CA ALA A 11 13.63 1.66 1.47
C ALA A 11 13.33 0.98 0.11
N GLY A 12 12.35 0.08 0.09
CA GLY A 12 11.78 -0.37 -1.17
C GLY A 12 11.26 0.81 -1.98
N MET A 13 11.44 0.78 -3.29
CA MET A 13 10.95 1.82 -4.18
C MET A 13 9.53 1.47 -4.65
N VAL A 14 8.65 2.47 -4.61
CA VAL A 14 7.32 2.39 -5.23
C VAL A 14 7.23 3.48 -6.28
N ARG A 15 6.98 3.09 -7.53
CA ARG A 15 6.74 4.02 -8.63
C ARG A 15 5.28 3.92 -9.04
N ALA A 16 4.53 5.00 -8.85
CA ALA A 16 3.12 5.04 -9.23
C ALA A 16 2.82 6.25 -10.13
N THR A 17 2.04 5.99 -11.17
CA THR A 17 1.48 7.01 -12.07
C THR A 17 0.02 7.24 -11.70
N PHE A 18 -0.32 8.50 -11.50
CA PHE A 18 -1.66 8.97 -11.23
C PHE A 18 -2.20 9.63 -12.49
N ARG A 19 -3.34 9.18 -12.99
CA ARG A 19 -3.98 9.75 -14.17
C ARG A 19 -5.34 10.30 -13.81
N LEU A 20 -5.55 11.60 -14.05
CA LEU A 20 -6.88 12.19 -14.01
C LEU A 20 -7.70 11.61 -15.18
N ASP A 21 -8.71 10.81 -14.87
CA ASP A 21 -9.57 10.18 -15.87
C ASP A 21 -10.76 11.09 -16.24
N SER A 22 -11.38 11.72 -15.24
CA SER A 22 -12.50 12.63 -15.47
C SER A 22 -12.78 13.55 -14.28
N ILE A 23 -13.60 14.56 -14.53
CA ILE A 23 -14.16 15.44 -13.50
C ILE A 23 -15.67 15.24 -13.49
N GLY A 24 -16.24 15.00 -12.32
CA GLY A 24 -17.67 14.79 -12.12
C GLY A 24 -18.52 16.01 -12.46
N ARG A 25 -19.82 15.77 -12.66
CA ARG A 25 -20.81 16.81 -12.93
C ARG A 25 -20.82 17.82 -11.77
N GLY A 26 -20.61 19.10 -12.07
CA GLY A 26 -20.45 20.16 -11.06
C GLY A 26 -19.01 20.41 -10.61
N GLY A 27 -18.00 19.76 -11.21
CA GLY A 27 -16.59 20.12 -11.04
C GLY A 27 -15.98 19.72 -9.70
N ARG A 28 -16.77 19.17 -8.77
CA ARG A 28 -16.35 18.94 -7.38
C ARG A 28 -15.50 17.69 -7.18
N ILE A 29 -15.81 16.59 -7.86
CA ILE A 29 -15.08 15.33 -7.70
C ILE A 29 -14.17 15.08 -8.91
N ALA A 30 -12.90 14.78 -8.69
CA ALA A 30 -12.01 14.24 -9.72
C ALA A 30 -11.89 12.72 -9.55
N TYR A 31 -12.02 12.00 -10.66
CA TYR A 31 -11.79 10.56 -10.73
C TYR A 31 -10.39 10.31 -11.28
N ILE A 32 -9.57 9.61 -10.51
CA ILE A 32 -8.17 9.38 -10.82
C ILE A 32 -7.89 7.88 -10.74
N SER A 33 -7.21 7.34 -11.74
CA SER A 33 -6.68 5.98 -11.73
C SER A 33 -5.22 5.98 -11.32
N VAL A 34 -4.80 4.88 -10.69
CA VAL A 34 -3.43 4.67 -10.24
C VAL A 34 -2.93 3.34 -10.76
N ARG A 35 -1.73 3.35 -11.32
CA ARG A 35 -0.97 2.16 -11.68
C ARG A 35 0.48 2.35 -11.27
N GLY A 36 1.13 1.30 -10.82
CA GLY A 36 2.51 1.38 -10.42
C GLY A 36 3.13 0.03 -10.12
N ASP A 37 4.41 0.07 -9.82
CA ASP A 37 5.25 -1.08 -9.52
C ASP A 37 5.98 -0.85 -8.20
N LEU A 38 6.28 -1.95 -7.51
CA LEU A 38 6.98 -2.00 -6.24
C LEU A 38 8.18 -2.92 -6.37
N GLU A 39 9.34 -2.47 -5.91
CA GLU A 39 10.57 -3.24 -5.95
C GLU A 39 11.36 -3.03 -4.66
N ARG A 40 11.85 -4.12 -4.08
CA ARG A 40 12.76 -4.12 -2.94
C ARG A 40 13.66 -5.34 -3.07
N ASN A 41 14.93 -5.12 -3.37
CA ASN A 41 15.86 -6.21 -3.63
C ASN A 41 16.81 -6.41 -2.46
N ASP A 42 17.08 -7.68 -2.19
CA ASP A 42 18.22 -8.17 -1.44
C ASP A 42 18.42 -7.56 -0.04
N VAL A 43 17.32 -7.22 0.63
CA VAL A 43 17.41 -6.58 1.94
C VAL A 43 17.57 -7.63 3.04
N PRO A 44 18.56 -7.47 3.94
CA PRO A 44 18.68 -8.30 5.12
C PRO A 44 17.37 -8.28 5.93
N THR A 45 16.88 -9.47 6.27
CA THR A 45 15.67 -9.60 7.08
C THR A 45 16.01 -9.79 8.55
N ALA A 46 15.07 -9.53 9.45
CA ALA A 46 15.22 -9.80 10.89
C ALA A 46 15.29 -11.31 11.24
N GLY A 47 15.32 -12.20 10.25
CA GLY A 47 15.51 -13.65 10.41
C GLY A 47 16.96 -14.05 10.72
N PRO A 48 17.31 -15.36 10.57
CA PRO A 48 18.67 -15.84 10.75
C PRO A 48 19.69 -15.01 9.95
N ARG A 49 20.85 -14.71 10.54
CA ARG A 49 21.90 -13.88 9.91
C ARG A 49 22.20 -14.39 8.50
N GLY A 50 22.15 -13.50 7.51
CA GLY A 50 22.38 -13.81 6.10
C GLY A 50 21.12 -14.23 5.31
N THR A 51 19.93 -14.15 5.92
CA THR A 51 18.67 -14.29 5.18
C THR A 51 18.41 -13.03 4.38
N VAL A 52 18.12 -13.22 3.10
CA VAL A 52 17.86 -12.15 2.13
C VAL A 52 16.41 -12.22 1.68
N MET A 53 15.74 -11.07 1.58
CA MET A 53 14.37 -10.97 1.06
C MET A 53 14.32 -10.05 -0.14
N SER A 54 13.69 -10.54 -1.21
CA SER A 54 13.41 -9.76 -2.42
C SER A 54 11.90 -9.70 -2.65
N ILE A 55 11.41 -8.53 -3.06
CA ILE A 55 9.99 -8.24 -3.27
C ILE A 55 9.85 -7.52 -4.61
N VAL A 56 8.96 -8.04 -5.44
CA VAL A 56 8.46 -7.36 -6.63
C VAL A 56 6.94 -7.32 -6.58
N GLY A 57 6.33 -6.27 -7.09
CA GLY A 57 4.89 -6.13 -7.01
C GLY A 57 4.33 -5.03 -7.89
N THR A 58 3.00 -4.98 -7.92
CA THR A 58 2.22 -4.02 -8.70
C THR A 58 1.17 -3.35 -7.81
N VAL A 59 0.90 -2.08 -8.07
CA VAL A 59 -0.15 -1.28 -7.45
C VAL A 59 -1.18 -0.92 -8.52
N ALA A 60 -2.45 -1.15 -8.24
CA ALA A 60 -3.55 -0.70 -9.10
C ALA A 60 -4.69 -0.15 -8.25
N GLY A 61 -5.34 0.92 -8.71
CA GLY A 61 -6.48 1.45 -7.98
C GLY A 61 -7.16 2.64 -8.60
N SER A 62 -8.10 3.17 -7.85
CA SER A 62 -8.89 4.34 -8.20
C SER A 62 -9.11 5.20 -6.96
N LEU A 63 -9.11 6.51 -7.14
CA LEU A 63 -9.39 7.48 -6.09
C LEU A 63 -10.34 8.57 -6.58
N GLN A 64 -11.12 9.07 -5.65
CA GLN A 64 -11.97 10.24 -5.80
C GLN A 64 -11.39 11.36 -4.94
N LEU A 65 -11.07 12.49 -5.56
CA LEU A 65 -10.60 13.69 -4.87
C LEU A 65 -11.73 14.72 -4.81
N ASP A 66 -12.09 15.19 -3.62
CA ASP A 66 -12.90 16.41 -3.49
C ASP A 66 -11.99 17.59 -3.81
N ARG A 67 -12.19 18.20 -4.99
CA ARG A 67 -11.37 19.28 -5.50
C ARG A 67 -11.56 20.59 -4.74
N LEU A 68 -12.69 20.77 -4.07
CA LEU A 68 -12.94 21.97 -3.27
C LEU A 68 -12.19 21.89 -1.94
N ARG A 69 -12.18 20.70 -1.32
CA ARG A 69 -11.51 20.46 -0.03
C ARG A 69 -10.04 20.02 -0.18
N GLY A 70 -9.64 19.57 -1.37
CA GLY A 70 -8.29 19.08 -1.65
C GLY A 70 -7.98 17.71 -1.05
N TRP A 71 -8.99 16.95 -0.59
CA TRP A 71 -8.80 15.68 0.12
C TRP A 71 -9.39 14.49 -0.63
N ILE A 72 -8.83 13.31 -0.36
CA ILE A 72 -9.37 12.04 -0.88
C ILE A 72 -10.71 11.76 -0.19
N ALA A 73 -11.76 11.60 -1.00
CA ALA A 73 -13.10 11.28 -0.54
C ALA A 73 -13.34 9.76 -0.42
N ASP A 74 -12.93 9.01 -1.44
CA ASP A 74 -12.95 7.54 -1.47
C ASP A 74 -11.71 7.06 -2.23
N SER A 75 -11.11 5.97 -1.80
CA SER A 75 -10.07 5.29 -2.56
C SER A 75 -10.16 3.78 -2.41
N ARG A 76 -9.75 3.09 -3.47
CA ARG A 76 -9.61 1.64 -3.52
C ARG A 76 -8.33 1.29 -4.23
N PHE A 77 -7.47 0.53 -3.55
CA PHE A 77 -6.20 0.06 -4.09
C PHE A 77 -6.06 -1.45 -3.88
N VAL A 78 -5.38 -2.09 -4.82
CA VAL A 78 -4.92 -3.46 -4.74
C VAL A 78 -3.42 -3.45 -4.97
N VAL A 79 -2.69 -4.03 -4.03
CA VAL A 79 -1.24 -4.24 -4.12
C VAL A 79 -1.00 -5.74 -4.16
N THR A 80 -0.36 -6.21 -5.22
CA THR A 80 0.06 -7.62 -5.34
C THR A 80 1.57 -7.67 -5.23
N MET A 81 2.08 -8.47 -4.30
CA MET A 81 3.51 -8.62 -4.04
C MET A 81 3.89 -10.09 -4.14
N HIS A 82 5.01 -10.33 -4.79
CA HIS A 82 5.70 -11.61 -4.83
C HIS A 82 7.00 -11.44 -4.06
N SER A 83 7.18 -12.24 -3.01
CA SER A 83 8.35 -12.19 -2.15
C SER A 83 9.09 -13.51 -2.19
N SER A 84 10.42 -13.47 -2.24
CA SER A 84 11.28 -14.62 -2.06
C SER A 84 12.14 -14.41 -0.82
N LEU A 85 12.17 -15.41 0.05
CA LEU A 85 13.04 -15.49 1.21
C LEU A 85 14.14 -16.50 0.91
N GLN A 86 15.37 -16.02 0.83
CA GLN A 86 16.54 -16.84 0.60
C GLN A 86 17.34 -16.95 1.91
N PRO A 87 17.29 -18.09 2.61
CA PRO A 87 18.13 -18.31 3.79
C PRO A 87 19.60 -18.56 3.38
N PRO A 88 20.56 -18.44 4.32
CA PRO A 88 21.96 -18.76 4.06
C PRO A 88 22.12 -20.21 3.61
N ALA A 89 23.05 -20.48 2.68
CA ALA A 89 23.33 -21.83 2.19
C ALA A 89 23.71 -22.83 3.30
N SER A 90 24.30 -22.34 4.40
CA SER A 90 24.70 -23.15 5.56
C SER A 90 23.54 -23.52 6.49
N SER A 91 22.33 -23.00 6.28
CA SER A 91 21.20 -23.20 7.19
C SER A 91 20.47 -24.52 7.00
N GLY A 92 20.61 -25.18 5.85
CA GLY A 92 19.81 -26.35 5.49
C GLY A 92 18.30 -26.08 5.36
N ILE A 93 17.89 -24.80 5.34
CA ILE A 93 16.51 -24.36 5.16
C ILE A 93 16.27 -24.09 3.67
N GLU A 94 15.17 -24.61 3.13
CA GLU A 94 14.80 -24.37 1.74
C GLU A 94 14.26 -22.93 1.53
N PRO A 95 14.51 -22.31 0.36
CA PRO A 95 13.94 -21.01 0.02
C PRO A 95 12.41 -21.04 0.01
N VAL A 96 11.80 -19.93 0.46
CA VAL A 96 10.32 -19.81 0.51
C VAL A 96 9.85 -18.68 -0.39
N ARG A 97 8.75 -18.89 -1.09
CA ARG A 97 8.07 -17.87 -1.91
C ARG A 97 6.69 -17.56 -1.35
N PHE A 98 6.38 -16.28 -1.23
CA PHE A 98 5.11 -15.78 -0.73
C PHE A 98 4.43 -14.92 -1.78
N LYS A 99 3.11 -15.01 -1.88
CA LYS A 99 2.27 -14.05 -2.61
C LYS A 99 1.39 -13.33 -1.61
N THR A 100 1.49 -12.02 -1.57
CA THR A 100 0.67 -11.17 -0.69
C THR A 100 -0.21 -10.29 -1.56
N VAL A 101 -1.51 -10.30 -1.28
CA VAL A 101 -2.48 -9.40 -1.93
C VAL A 101 -3.11 -8.53 -0.86
N VAL A 102 -2.83 -7.24 -0.92
CA VAL A 102 -3.41 -6.24 -0.02
C VAL A 102 -4.51 -5.51 -0.78
N THR A 103 -5.74 -5.58 -0.27
CA THR A 103 -6.84 -4.74 -0.75
C THR A 103 -7.14 -3.69 0.30
N GLN A 104 -7.00 -2.42 -0.05
CA GLN A 104 -7.28 -1.30 0.84
C GLN A 104 -8.44 -0.49 0.28
N ARG A 105 -9.38 -0.16 1.17
CA ARG A 105 -10.44 0.80 0.89
C ARG A 105 -10.41 1.88 1.97
N VAL A 106 -10.38 3.13 1.56
CA VAL A 106 -10.46 4.28 2.46
C VAL A 106 -11.64 5.14 2.04
N ARG A 107 -12.37 5.63 3.04
CA ARG A 107 -13.43 6.61 2.84
C ARG A 107 -13.31 7.68 3.90
N LEU A 108 -13.48 8.93 3.50
CA LEU A 108 -13.62 10.01 4.45
C LEU A 108 -14.91 9.80 5.24
N GLN A 109 -14.79 9.66 6.56
CA GLN A 109 -15.94 9.72 7.45
C GLN A 109 -16.15 11.16 7.89
N GLU A 110 -17.31 11.73 7.58
CA GLU A 110 -17.71 13.00 8.15
C GLU A 110 -18.19 12.79 9.58
N ARG A 111 -17.81 13.70 10.48
CA ARG A 111 -18.26 13.70 11.87
C ARG A 111 -19.74 14.09 11.88
N GLN A 112 -20.63 13.21 12.38
CA GLN A 112 -22.02 13.59 12.61
C GLN A 112 -22.07 14.71 13.67
N PRO A 113 -22.81 15.80 13.45
CA PRO A 113 -23.02 16.78 14.51
C PRO A 113 -23.77 16.10 15.65
N ALA A 114 -23.27 16.28 16.87
CA ALA A 114 -23.96 15.81 18.07
C ALA A 114 -25.40 16.35 18.03
N ARG A 115 -26.39 15.45 18.09
CA ARG A 115 -27.79 15.83 18.27
C ARG A 115 -27.86 16.67 19.53
N ARG A 116 -28.10 17.98 19.40
CA ARG A 116 -28.38 18.84 20.55
C ARG A 116 -29.61 18.25 21.26
N PRO A 117 -29.56 18.06 22.60
CA PRO A 117 -30.77 17.73 23.34
C PRO A 117 -31.79 18.82 23.08
N ARG A 118 -33.03 18.42 22.76
CA ARG A 118 -34.15 19.37 22.69
C ARG A 118 -34.40 19.90 24.10
N PRO A 119 -34.67 21.21 24.26
CA PRO A 119 -35.05 21.79 25.54
C PRO A 119 -36.36 21.20 26.06
#